data_AF-A0A9Q0Y737-F1
#
_entry.id   AF-A0A9Q0Y737-F1
#
_cell.length_a   1.000
_cell.length_b   1.000
_cell.length_c   1.000
_cell.angle_alpha   90.00
_cell.angle_beta   90.00
_cell.angle_gamma   90.00
#
_symmetry.space_group_name_H-M   'P 1'
#
loop_
_entity.id
_entity.type
_entity.pdbx_description
1 polymer ?
#
loop_
_entity_poly.entity_id
_entity_poly.type
_entity_poly.pdbx_seq_one_letter_code
_entity_poly.pdbx_strand_id
1 'polypeptide(L)'
;VAVTESSEDDYQYEEVPTDDDFSLQEGDEDLAKALYTMQEQAVDAQIMAQQPSQTAKHSLSETPEVVDDFLCNFLIRMGMNRTLDCFQTEWYEMMQRGLLESKDIGFVPDAYTCNQQLERENKYLKKEMESFKFAANKAKELLLKVQKERDFHRMHHKRVVQEKNRLINDIKRLKTHYASYEPMLRQLKEKYETLLREKMLTSLERDRAVGQITGLQATLQSLESGSNIHIPVTRAGHRCEREDGIEGPSQRAVREAREQKVCSGDSDFPEDIQVNPYLARAKECVRPLKSGIYRLSNTLKVHDLAVS
;
A
#
# COMPACT_ATOMS: atom_id res chain seq x y z
N VAL A 1 22.19 22.89 -12.34
CA VAL A 1 20.74 22.60 -12.20
C VAL A 1 20.38 22.95 -10.78
N ALA A 2 19.69 24.07 -10.58
CA ALA A 2 19.24 24.49 -9.26
C ALA A 2 18.19 23.49 -8.77
N VAL A 3 18.51 22.77 -7.68
CA VAL A 3 17.52 21.99 -6.95
C VAL A 3 16.63 23.01 -6.27
N THR A 4 15.44 23.23 -6.81
CA THR A 4 14.41 24.00 -6.12
C THR A 4 14.10 23.24 -4.83
N GLU A 5 14.50 23.80 -3.69
CA GLU A 5 14.08 23.38 -2.37
C GLU A 5 12.55 23.46 -2.32
N SER A 6 11.91 22.34 -2.65
CA SER A 6 10.48 22.17 -2.49
C SER A 6 10.23 22.06 -1.00
N SER A 7 9.97 23.21 -0.38
CA SER A 7 9.25 23.40 0.90
C SER A 7 9.03 22.09 1.65
N GLU A 8 9.84 21.86 2.69
CA GLU A 8 9.51 20.97 3.79
C GLU A 8 8.22 21.47 4.43
N ASP A 9 7.10 21.12 3.81
CA ASP A 9 5.79 21.20 4.41
C ASP A 9 5.70 20.01 5.36
N ASP A 10 5.74 20.34 6.64
CA ASP A 10 5.74 19.47 7.82
C ASP A 10 4.41 18.70 7.90
N TYR A 11 4.16 17.84 6.91
CA TYR A 11 2.93 17.08 6.77
C TYR A 11 2.96 15.94 7.77
N GLN A 12 2.51 16.25 8.98
CA GLN A 12 2.26 15.28 10.02
C GLN A 12 1.09 14.39 9.59
N TYR A 13 1.32 13.09 9.53
CA TYR A 13 0.23 12.12 9.42
C TYR A 13 -0.65 12.31 10.65
N GLU A 14 -1.91 12.67 10.45
CA GLU A 14 -2.87 12.81 11.53
C GLU A 14 -3.12 11.40 12.11
N GLU A 15 -2.44 11.09 13.22
CA GLU A 15 -2.67 9.87 13.98
C GLU A 15 -4.13 9.87 14.44
N VAL A 16 -4.86 8.85 13.99
CA VAL A 16 -6.23 8.62 14.43
C VAL A 16 -6.18 8.28 15.92
N PRO A 17 -6.97 8.94 16.79
CA PRO A 17 -7.07 8.55 18.19
C PRO A 17 -7.33 7.05 18.29
N THR A 18 -6.46 6.33 18.97
CA THR A 18 -6.57 4.89 19.30
C THR A 18 -7.65 4.63 20.36
N ASP A 19 -8.71 5.41 20.35
CA ASP A 19 -9.91 5.17 21.15
C ASP A 19 -10.78 4.12 20.44
N ASP A 20 -10.18 2.95 20.19
CA ASP A 20 -10.88 1.70 19.98
C ASP A 20 -9.87 0.57 20.23
N ASP A 21 -10.26 -0.29 21.16
CA ASP A 21 -9.53 -1.40 21.80
C ASP A 21 -9.18 -2.54 20.82
N PHE A 22 -8.50 -2.22 19.72
CA PHE A 22 -7.99 -3.17 18.74
C PHE A 22 -6.54 -3.48 19.02
N SER A 23 -6.30 -4.45 19.91
CA SER A 23 -5.02 -5.14 20.01
C SER A 23 -4.75 -5.90 18.71
N LEU A 24 -4.16 -5.24 17.72
CA LEU A 24 -3.51 -5.93 16.62
C LEU A 24 -2.24 -6.55 17.18
N GLN A 25 -2.19 -7.87 17.18
CA GLN A 25 -1.03 -8.65 17.58
C GLN A 25 0.15 -8.23 16.70
N GLU A 26 1.05 -7.45 17.29
CA GLU A 26 2.32 -7.01 16.74
C GLU A 26 3.10 -8.26 16.34
N GLY A 27 3.10 -8.56 15.05
CA GLY A 27 3.72 -9.75 14.50
C GLY A 27 5.24 -9.61 14.54
N ASP A 28 5.86 -10.24 15.54
CA ASP A 28 7.25 -10.70 15.64
C ASP A 28 8.26 -10.11 14.63
N GLU A 29 8.51 -8.80 14.68
CA GLU A 29 9.82 -8.27 14.32
C GLU A 29 10.75 -8.49 15.50
N ASP A 30 11.32 -9.70 15.57
CA ASP A 30 12.22 -10.15 16.62
C ASP A 30 13.44 -9.21 16.74
N LEU A 31 13.38 -8.28 17.70
CA LEU A 31 14.42 -7.30 18.04
C LEU A 31 15.79 -7.96 18.18
N ALA A 32 15.84 -9.20 18.66
CA ALA A 32 17.06 -9.97 18.79
C ALA A 32 17.73 -10.24 17.43
N LYS A 33 16.94 -10.45 16.37
CA LYS A 33 17.44 -10.68 15.01
C LYS A 33 18.05 -9.41 14.42
N ALA A 34 17.43 -8.25 14.67
CA ALA A 34 17.99 -6.95 14.25
C ALA A 34 19.35 -6.69 14.92
N LEU A 35 19.43 -6.90 16.24
CA LEU A 35 20.68 -6.74 16.99
C LEU A 35 21.79 -7.70 16.51
N TYR A 36 21.44 -8.95 16.20
CA TYR A 36 22.39 -9.93 15.66
C TYR A 36 22.95 -9.51 14.30
N THR A 37 22.10 -9.00 13.39
CA THR A 37 22.54 -8.53 12.07
C THR A 37 23.43 -7.27 12.15
N MET A 38 23.15 -6.36 13.08
CA MET A 38 24.00 -5.19 13.32
C MET A 38 25.40 -5.58 13.83
N GLN A 39 25.46 -6.57 14.71
CA GLN A 39 26.72 -7.07 15.25
C GLN A 39 27.55 -7.77 14.17
N GLU A 40 26.93 -8.58 13.31
CA GLU A 40 27.61 -9.25 12.19
C GLU A 40 28.19 -8.24 11.19
N GLN A 41 27.43 -7.19 10.84
CA GLN A 41 27.92 -6.11 9.98
C GLN A 41 29.06 -5.31 10.60
N ALA A 42 29.04 -5.10 11.91
CA ALA A 42 30.13 -4.42 12.62
C ALA A 42 31.43 -5.23 12.60
N VAL A 43 31.33 -6.56 12.75
CA VAL A 43 32.48 -7.47 12.66
C VAL A 43 33.05 -7.49 11.24
N ASP A 44 32.21 -7.57 10.21
CA ASP A 44 32.65 -7.52 8.81
C ASP A 44 33.33 -6.19 8.46
N ALA A 45 32.79 -5.07 8.93
CA ALA A 45 33.41 -3.75 8.77
C ALA A 45 34.78 -3.67 9.46
N GLN A 46 34.93 -4.32 10.62
CA GLN A 46 36.19 -4.35 11.36
C GLN A 46 37.24 -5.25 10.69
N ILE A 47 36.84 -6.38 10.09
CA ILE A 47 37.70 -7.24 9.28
C ILE A 47 38.18 -6.50 8.02
N MET A 48 37.31 -5.72 7.38
CA MET A 48 37.66 -4.87 6.24
C MET A 48 38.61 -3.72 6.64
N ALA A 49 38.38 -3.10 7.80
CA ALA A 49 39.20 -1.98 8.29
C ALA A 49 40.59 -2.39 8.79
N GLN A 50 40.79 -3.66 9.19
CA GLN A 50 42.09 -4.20 9.57
C GLN A 50 42.99 -4.53 8.37
N GLN A 51 42.55 -4.30 7.12
CA GLN A 51 43.47 -4.29 5.99
C GLN A 51 44.52 -3.18 6.21
N PRO A 52 45.83 -3.50 6.24
CA PRO A 52 46.83 -2.48 6.03
C PRO A 52 46.62 -1.95 4.62
N SER A 53 46.21 -0.68 4.52
CA SER A 53 46.20 0.10 3.30
C SER A 53 47.63 0.28 2.78
N GLN A 54 48.21 -0.79 2.25
CA GLN A 54 49.40 -0.74 1.41
C GLN A 54 48.99 -0.22 0.02
N THR A 55 48.52 1.02 -0.01
CA THR A 55 48.67 1.90 -1.16
C THR A 55 49.78 2.90 -0.85
N ALA A 56 50.86 2.44 -0.22
CA ALA A 56 52.14 3.08 -0.44
C ALA A 56 52.48 2.79 -1.90
N LYS A 57 52.18 3.76 -2.76
CA LYS A 57 52.65 3.80 -4.14
C LYS A 57 54.16 3.61 -4.07
N HIS A 58 54.62 2.38 -4.27
CA HIS A 58 56.00 2.14 -4.60
C HIS A 58 56.21 2.95 -5.88
N SER A 59 56.92 4.08 -5.76
CA SER A 59 57.49 4.77 -6.89
C SER A 59 58.42 3.76 -7.55
N LEU A 60 57.88 3.04 -8.53
CA LEU A 60 58.66 2.19 -9.41
C LEU A 60 59.71 3.12 -10.00
N SER A 61 60.97 2.89 -9.65
CA SER A 61 62.08 3.40 -10.44
C SER A 61 61.84 2.89 -11.86
N GLU A 62 61.32 3.74 -12.75
CA GLU A 62 61.21 3.45 -14.18
C GLU A 62 62.63 3.34 -14.73
N THR A 63 63.22 2.15 -14.59
CA THR A 63 64.36 1.77 -15.41
C THR A 63 63.93 1.90 -16.87
N PRO A 64 64.62 2.71 -17.68
CA PRO A 64 64.18 2.95 -19.06
C PRO A 64 64.09 1.64 -19.83
N GLU A 65 62.97 1.44 -20.53
CA GLU A 65 62.75 0.26 -21.38
C GLU A 65 63.85 0.22 -22.46
N VAL A 66 64.41 -0.96 -22.70
CA VAL A 66 65.41 -1.16 -23.76
C VAL A 66 64.68 -1.18 -25.11
N VAL A 67 65.30 -0.62 -26.16
CA VAL A 67 64.65 -0.40 -27.47
C VAL A 67 64.09 -1.69 -28.11
N ASP A 68 64.72 -2.84 -27.89
CA ASP A 68 64.27 -4.14 -28.40
C ASP A 68 63.01 -4.66 -27.70
N ASP A 69 62.95 -4.58 -26.36
CA ASP A 69 61.75 -4.89 -25.58
C ASP A 69 60.57 -4.02 -26.00
N PHE A 70 60.83 -2.72 -26.22
CA PHE A 70 59.84 -1.78 -26.70
C PHE A 70 59.27 -2.15 -28.09
N LEU A 71 60.14 -2.48 -29.04
CA LEU A 71 59.71 -2.88 -30.38
C LEU A 71 58.92 -4.18 -30.35
N CYS A 72 59.34 -5.14 -29.53
CA CYS A 72 58.60 -6.39 -29.33
C CYS A 72 57.20 -6.11 -28.75
N ASN A 73 57.13 -5.35 -27.65
CA ASN A 73 55.87 -4.95 -27.00
C ASN A 73 54.97 -4.15 -27.95
N PHE A 74 55.54 -3.26 -28.76
CA PHE A 74 54.81 -2.49 -29.77
C PHE A 74 54.22 -3.39 -30.85
N LEU A 75 55.01 -4.29 -31.43
CA LEU A 75 54.56 -5.19 -32.50
C LEU A 75 53.49 -6.17 -31.99
N ILE A 76 53.63 -6.67 -30.77
CA ILE A 76 52.59 -7.49 -30.10
C ILE A 76 51.30 -6.67 -29.93
N ARG A 77 51.40 -5.45 -29.39
CA ARG A 77 50.24 -4.60 -29.14
C ARG A 77 49.51 -4.20 -30.43
N MET A 78 50.25 -4.02 -31.52
CA MET A 78 49.69 -3.72 -32.84
C MET A 78 49.24 -4.98 -33.60
N GLY A 79 49.43 -6.18 -33.04
CA GLY A 79 49.02 -7.45 -33.64
C GLY A 79 49.89 -7.89 -34.85
N MET A 80 51.11 -7.35 -34.97
CA MET A 80 52.03 -7.57 -36.08
C MET A 80 52.93 -8.81 -35.88
N ASN A 81 52.33 -9.97 -35.61
CA ASN A 81 53.06 -11.17 -35.18
C ASN A 81 54.08 -11.68 -36.22
N ARG A 82 53.78 -11.57 -37.52
CA ARG A 82 54.74 -11.98 -38.58
C ARG A 82 55.97 -11.08 -38.63
N THR A 83 55.77 -9.76 -38.43
CA THR A 83 56.87 -8.79 -38.38
C THR A 83 57.69 -8.99 -37.12
N LEU A 84 57.04 -9.32 -36.00
CA LEU A 84 57.72 -9.68 -34.76
C LEU A 84 58.63 -10.91 -34.94
N ASP A 85 58.11 -12.00 -35.53
CA ASP A 85 58.89 -13.22 -35.76
C ASP A 85 60.12 -12.97 -36.66
N CYS A 86 59.94 -12.23 -37.77
CA CYS A 86 61.05 -11.84 -38.63
C CYS A 86 62.07 -10.96 -37.88
N PHE A 87 61.60 -9.94 -37.17
CA PHE A 87 62.44 -9.04 -36.39
C PHE A 87 63.26 -9.79 -35.34
N GLN A 88 62.63 -10.64 -34.54
CA GLN A 88 63.32 -11.44 -33.51
C GLN A 88 64.39 -12.34 -34.14
N THR A 89 64.05 -13.02 -35.24
CA THR A 89 64.98 -13.92 -35.94
C THR A 89 66.22 -13.16 -36.44
N GLU A 90 66.01 -12.04 -37.14
CA GLU A 90 67.10 -11.20 -37.67
C GLU A 90 67.93 -10.54 -36.55
N TRP A 91 67.27 -10.13 -35.47
CA TRP A 91 67.90 -9.49 -34.31
C TRP A 91 68.84 -10.44 -33.57
N TYR A 92 68.37 -11.66 -33.26
CA TYR A 92 69.21 -12.68 -32.62
C TYR A 92 70.35 -13.14 -33.55
N GLU A 93 70.11 -13.21 -34.86
CA GLU A 93 71.15 -13.54 -35.84
C GLU A 93 72.26 -12.47 -35.90
N MET A 94 71.91 -11.18 -35.90
CA MET A 94 72.90 -10.09 -35.87
C MET A 94 73.69 -10.07 -34.56
N MET A 95 73.03 -10.34 -33.42
CA MET A 95 73.69 -10.41 -32.12
C MET A 95 74.70 -11.57 -32.07
N GLN A 96 74.34 -12.75 -32.60
CA GLN A 96 75.23 -13.92 -32.63
C GLN A 96 76.43 -13.74 -33.57
N ARG A 97 76.27 -12.95 -34.64
CA ARG A 97 77.37 -12.57 -35.56
C ARG A 97 78.28 -11.48 -34.99
N GLY A 98 77.96 -10.92 -33.81
CA GLY A 98 78.73 -9.85 -33.16
C GLY A 98 78.64 -8.50 -33.87
N LEU A 99 77.63 -8.32 -34.73
CA LEU A 99 77.39 -7.06 -35.45
C LEU A 99 76.64 -6.01 -34.61
N LEU A 100 76.06 -6.45 -33.49
CA LEU A 100 75.31 -5.63 -32.53
C LEU A 100 75.89 -5.92 -31.14
N GLU A 101 76.55 -4.94 -30.51
CA GLU A 101 76.93 -5.04 -29.11
C GLU A 101 75.78 -4.58 -28.21
N SER A 102 75.66 -5.17 -27.01
CA SER A 102 74.67 -4.74 -25.99
C SER A 102 74.79 -3.27 -25.59
N LYS A 103 75.90 -2.59 -25.93
CA LYS A 103 76.14 -1.17 -25.68
C LYS A 103 75.55 -0.25 -26.76
N ASP A 104 75.28 -0.79 -27.94
CA ASP A 104 74.68 -0.05 -29.07
C ASP A 104 73.16 0.04 -28.94
N ILE A 105 72.57 -0.75 -28.03
CA ILE A 105 71.15 -0.76 -27.74
C ILE A 105 70.84 0.40 -26.79
N GLY A 106 70.26 1.46 -27.35
CA GLY A 106 69.81 2.61 -26.58
C GLY A 106 68.57 2.32 -25.74
N PHE A 107 68.20 3.28 -24.90
CA PHE A 107 66.95 3.27 -24.16
C PHE A 107 65.85 4.00 -24.93
N VAL A 108 64.60 3.60 -24.72
CA VAL A 108 63.44 4.29 -25.28
C VAL A 108 63.37 5.72 -24.71
N PRO A 109 63.11 6.74 -25.54
CA PRO A 109 62.90 8.09 -25.05
C PRO A 109 61.75 8.16 -24.04
N ASP A 110 62.03 8.74 -22.88
CA ASP A 110 61.12 8.85 -21.72
C ASP A 110 59.74 9.47 -22.07
N ALA A 111 59.72 10.39 -23.04
CA ALA A 111 58.48 11.01 -23.54
C ALA A 111 57.48 9.98 -24.11
N TYR A 112 57.96 8.88 -24.73
CA TYR A 112 57.08 7.84 -25.25
C TYR A 112 56.43 7.03 -24.12
N THR A 113 57.22 6.63 -23.12
CA THR A 113 56.75 5.88 -21.95
C THR A 113 55.72 6.71 -21.18
N CYS A 114 56.01 7.99 -20.97
CA CYS A 114 55.10 8.95 -20.36
C CYS A 114 53.78 9.09 -21.14
N ASN A 115 53.83 9.23 -22.47
CA ASN A 115 52.62 9.30 -23.29
C ASN A 115 51.79 8.02 -23.19
N GLN A 116 52.42 6.86 -23.19
CA GLN A 116 51.72 5.59 -23.05
C GLN A 116 51.04 5.45 -21.66
N GLN A 117 51.71 5.92 -20.60
CA GLN A 117 51.14 6.01 -19.26
C GLN A 117 49.92 6.93 -19.25
N LEU A 118 50.03 8.12 -19.84
CA LEU A 118 48.95 9.11 -19.95
C LEU A 118 47.77 8.60 -20.79
N GLU A 119 48.01 7.81 -21.83
CA GLU A 119 46.95 7.16 -22.61
C GLU A 119 46.20 6.12 -21.79
N ARG A 120 46.93 5.28 -21.03
CA ARG A 120 46.34 4.29 -20.12
C ARG A 120 45.50 4.96 -19.04
N GLU A 121 46.01 6.04 -18.44
CA GLU A 121 45.29 6.84 -17.45
C GLU A 121 44.06 7.52 -18.05
N ASN A 122 44.16 8.14 -19.23
CA ASN A 122 43.01 8.70 -19.93
C ASN A 122 41.93 7.67 -20.22
N LYS A 123 42.32 6.47 -20.65
CA LYS A 123 41.39 5.36 -20.92
C LYS A 123 40.69 4.91 -19.63
N TYR A 124 41.44 4.82 -18.53
CA TYR A 124 40.90 4.49 -17.22
C TYR A 124 39.91 5.56 -16.73
N LEU A 125 40.31 6.83 -16.73
CA LEU A 125 39.48 7.96 -16.31
C LEU A 125 38.21 8.09 -17.13
N LYS A 126 38.28 7.88 -18.45
CA LYS A 126 37.08 7.86 -19.32
C LYS A 126 36.12 6.73 -18.93
N LYS A 127 36.64 5.55 -18.59
CA LYS A 127 35.81 4.43 -18.15
C LYS A 127 35.15 4.70 -16.80
N GLU A 128 35.87 5.26 -15.84
CA GLU A 128 35.30 5.68 -14.56
C GLU A 128 34.24 6.76 -14.73
N MET A 129 34.51 7.78 -15.55
CA MET A 129 33.55 8.84 -15.86
C MET A 129 32.23 8.26 -16.38
N GLU A 130 32.27 7.33 -17.34
CA GLU A 130 31.05 6.72 -17.87
C GLU A 130 30.35 5.82 -16.84
N SER A 131 31.11 5.14 -15.98
CA SER A 131 30.54 4.39 -14.85
C SER A 131 29.80 5.29 -13.87
N PHE A 132 30.39 6.42 -13.49
CA PHE A 132 29.74 7.41 -12.62
C PHE A 132 28.51 8.02 -13.27
N LYS A 133 28.57 8.34 -14.57
CA LYS A 133 27.43 8.87 -15.32
C LYS A 133 26.28 7.86 -15.37
N PHE A 134 26.58 6.58 -15.59
CA PHE A 134 25.57 5.51 -15.54
C PHE A 134 24.94 5.40 -14.15
N ALA A 135 25.76 5.37 -13.09
CA ALA A 135 25.28 5.31 -11.71
C ALA A 135 24.40 6.53 -11.34
N ALA A 136 24.81 7.73 -11.75
CA ALA A 136 24.07 8.97 -11.52
C ALA A 136 22.71 8.96 -12.26
N ASN A 137 22.69 8.51 -13.52
CA ASN A 137 21.44 8.37 -14.28
C ASN A 137 20.50 7.35 -13.64
N LYS A 138 21.02 6.20 -13.20
CA LYS A 138 20.24 5.18 -12.50
C LYS A 138 19.67 5.72 -11.18
N ALA A 139 20.46 6.45 -10.40
CA ALA A 139 19.99 7.08 -9.16
C ALA A 139 18.89 8.12 -9.43
N LYS A 140 19.05 8.93 -10.48
CA LYS A 140 18.04 9.90 -10.93
C LYS A 140 16.73 9.22 -11.30
N GLU A 141 16.76 8.12 -12.05
CA GLU A 141 15.56 7.35 -12.41
C GLU A 141 14.84 6.78 -11.18
N LEU A 142 15.60 6.22 -10.23
CA LEU A 142 15.04 5.71 -8.98
C LEU A 142 14.38 6.82 -8.15
N LEU A 143 15.05 7.97 -8.04
CA LEU A 143 14.51 9.13 -7.33
C LEU A 143 13.18 9.57 -7.94
N LEU A 144 13.07 9.65 -9.26
CA LEU A 144 11.81 9.99 -9.94
C LEU A 144 10.69 8.97 -9.66
N LYS A 145 11.03 7.67 -9.57
CA LYS A 145 10.04 6.63 -9.21
C LYS A 145 9.54 6.80 -7.79
N VAL A 146 10.45 7.00 -6.82
CA VAL A 146 10.09 7.21 -5.42
C VAL A 146 9.27 8.49 -5.24
N GLN A 147 9.62 9.57 -5.94
CA GLN A 147 8.82 10.81 -5.91
C GLN A 147 7.40 10.61 -6.42
N LYS A 148 7.23 9.90 -7.54
CA LYS A 148 5.89 9.58 -8.07
C LYS A 148 5.07 8.74 -7.09
N GLU A 149 5.67 7.75 -6.46
CA GLU A 149 4.98 6.90 -5.47
C GLU A 149 4.58 7.72 -4.24
N ARG A 150 5.50 8.54 -3.71
CA ARG A 150 5.22 9.49 -2.62
C ARG A 150 4.05 10.40 -2.98
N ASP A 151 4.04 10.97 -4.19
CA ASP A 151 3.01 11.91 -4.63
C ASP A 151 1.66 11.20 -4.84
N PHE A 152 1.69 9.96 -5.33
CA PHE A 152 0.51 9.09 -5.42
C PHE A 152 -0.08 8.82 -4.03
N HIS A 153 0.72 8.43 -3.04
CA HIS A 153 0.26 8.22 -1.67
C HIS A 153 -0.27 9.50 -1.04
N ARG A 154 0.41 10.64 -1.23
CA ARG A 154 -0.07 11.95 -0.74
C ARG A 154 -1.42 12.31 -1.35
N MET A 155 -1.59 12.15 -2.66
CA MET A 155 -2.86 12.43 -3.33
C MET A 155 -3.97 11.48 -2.87
N HIS A 156 -3.66 10.18 -2.77
CA HIS A 156 -4.61 9.17 -2.34
C HIS A 156 -5.08 9.41 -0.90
N HIS A 157 -4.15 9.68 0.02
CA HIS A 157 -4.48 10.02 1.39
C HIS A 157 -5.40 11.26 1.47
N LYS A 158 -5.10 12.33 0.72
CA LYS A 158 -5.97 13.52 0.64
C LYS A 158 -7.38 13.17 0.16
N ARG A 159 -7.51 12.29 -0.84
CA ARG A 159 -8.82 11.80 -1.31
C ARG A 159 -9.56 11.05 -0.20
N VAL A 160 -8.90 10.09 0.45
CA VAL A 160 -9.50 9.27 1.52
C VAL A 160 -9.96 10.15 2.69
N VAL A 161 -9.17 11.15 3.08
CA VAL A 161 -9.56 12.10 4.14
C VAL A 161 -10.81 12.90 3.73
N GLN A 162 -10.91 13.34 2.47
CA GLN A 162 -12.11 14.01 1.98
C GLN A 162 -13.34 13.11 2.02
N GLU A 163 -13.21 11.84 1.60
CA GLU A 163 -14.29 10.85 1.64
C GLU A 163 -14.71 10.53 3.09
N LYS A 164 -13.74 10.29 3.98
CA LYS A 164 -13.95 10.13 5.43
C LYS A 164 -14.76 11.30 5.98
N ASN A 165 -14.37 12.54 5.67
CA ASN A 165 -15.06 13.73 6.17
C ASN A 165 -16.48 13.87 5.63
N ARG A 166 -16.74 13.47 4.38
CA ARG A 166 -18.10 13.40 3.82
C ARG A 166 -18.97 12.41 4.60
N LEU A 167 -18.47 11.19 4.80
CA LEU A 167 -19.19 10.15 5.56
C LEU A 167 -19.46 10.57 7.01
N ILE A 168 -18.48 11.19 7.67
CA ILE A 168 -18.66 11.74 9.03
C ILE A 168 -19.81 12.75 9.05
N ASN A 169 -19.90 13.63 8.05
CA ASN A 169 -20.98 14.61 7.98
C ASN A 169 -22.34 13.96 7.74
N ASP A 170 -22.41 12.93 6.90
CA ASP A 170 -23.65 12.18 6.66
C ASP A 170 -24.11 11.44 7.91
N ILE A 171 -23.18 10.79 8.64
CA ILE A 171 -23.44 10.17 9.94
C ILE A 171 -23.96 11.20 10.94
N LYS A 172 -23.36 12.39 11.02
CA LYS A 172 -23.82 13.48 11.90
C LYS A 172 -25.24 13.90 11.56
N ARG A 173 -25.55 14.11 10.27
CA ARG A 173 -26.91 14.45 9.80
C ARG A 173 -27.92 13.36 10.17
N LEU A 174 -27.55 12.09 9.96
CA LEU A 174 -28.39 10.95 10.26
C LEU A 174 -28.66 10.83 11.77
N LYS A 175 -27.63 10.99 12.62
CA LYS A 175 -27.79 11.02 14.08
C LYS A 175 -28.75 12.13 14.52
N THR A 176 -28.62 13.34 13.97
CA THR A 176 -29.54 14.45 14.26
C THR A 176 -30.97 14.12 13.85
N HIS A 177 -31.16 13.49 12.69
CA HIS A 177 -32.48 13.07 12.21
C HIS A 177 -33.12 12.00 13.12
N TYR A 178 -32.36 11.00 13.58
CA TYR A 178 -32.90 10.02 14.53
C TYR A 178 -33.17 10.60 15.92
N ALA A 179 -32.34 11.53 16.38
CA ALA A 179 -32.58 12.24 17.63
C ALA A 179 -33.87 13.07 17.61
N SER A 180 -34.34 13.50 16.43
CA SER A 180 -35.62 14.23 16.31
C SER A 180 -36.85 13.32 16.33
N TYR A 181 -36.74 12.04 15.97
CA TYR A 181 -37.84 11.08 16.10
C TYR A 181 -38.15 10.70 17.54
N GLU A 182 -37.15 10.71 18.41
CA GLU A 182 -37.26 10.39 19.82
C GLU A 182 -38.40 11.16 20.54
N PRO A 183 -38.50 12.51 20.48
CA PRO A 183 -39.62 13.23 21.08
C PRO A 183 -40.96 12.93 20.39
N MET A 184 -40.99 12.69 19.08
CA MET A 184 -42.22 12.35 18.36
C MET A 184 -42.79 11.00 18.82
N LEU A 185 -41.92 10.00 19.01
CA LEU A 185 -42.31 8.70 19.54
C LEU A 185 -42.81 8.80 20.98
N ARG A 186 -42.14 9.60 21.83
CA ARG A 186 -42.61 9.86 23.20
C ARG A 186 -44.01 10.48 23.21
N GLN A 187 -44.24 11.51 22.40
CA GLN A 187 -45.55 12.16 22.29
C GLN A 187 -46.63 11.19 21.80
N LEU A 188 -46.31 10.33 20.83
CA LEU A 188 -47.26 9.34 20.32
C LEU A 188 -47.62 8.29 21.40
N LYS A 189 -46.62 7.84 22.18
CA LYS A 189 -46.83 6.94 23.31
C LYS A 189 -47.71 7.58 24.38
N GLU A 190 -47.44 8.82 24.75
CA GLU A 190 -48.24 9.57 25.73
C GLU A 190 -49.71 9.69 25.27
N LYS A 191 -49.93 10.07 24.00
CA LYS A 191 -51.28 10.13 23.40
C LYS A 191 -51.98 8.78 23.44
N TYR A 192 -51.28 7.69 23.11
CA TYR A 192 -51.83 6.34 23.16
C TYR A 192 -52.26 5.96 24.58
N GLU A 193 -51.42 6.22 25.59
CA GLU A 193 -51.75 5.94 26.98
C GLU A 193 -52.94 6.76 27.47
N THR A 194 -53.03 8.04 27.11
CA THR A 194 -54.18 8.90 27.44
C THR A 194 -55.47 8.38 26.81
N LEU A 195 -55.44 8.08 25.51
CA LEU A 195 -56.59 7.52 24.80
C LEU A 195 -57.02 6.16 25.38
N LEU A 196 -56.06 5.35 25.83
CA LEU A 196 -56.36 4.06 26.48
C LEU A 196 -57.08 4.27 27.82
N ARG A 197 -56.65 5.25 28.63
CA ARG A 197 -57.32 5.61 29.90
C ARG A 197 -58.73 6.16 29.64
N GLU A 198 -58.89 7.06 28.68
CA GLU A 198 -60.20 7.61 28.30
C GLU A 198 -61.15 6.52 27.79
N LYS A 199 -60.68 5.62 26.90
CA LYS A 199 -61.46 4.48 26.40
C LYS A 199 -61.93 3.57 27.53
N MET A 200 -61.11 3.37 28.56
CA MET A 200 -61.49 2.60 29.75
C MET A 200 -62.59 3.34 30.55
N LEU A 201 -62.46 4.64 30.78
CA LEU A 201 -63.47 5.45 31.47
C LEU A 201 -64.82 5.47 30.73
N THR A 202 -64.81 5.77 29.43
CA THR A 202 -66.02 5.75 28.59
C THR A 202 -66.64 4.35 28.54
N SER A 203 -65.82 3.29 28.64
CA SER A 203 -66.36 1.93 28.72
C SER A 203 -67.13 1.70 30.01
N LEU A 204 -66.58 2.11 31.15
CA LEU A 204 -67.25 2.00 32.44
C LEU A 204 -68.54 2.84 32.49
N GLU A 205 -68.54 4.04 31.91
CA GLU A 205 -69.73 4.88 31.80
C GLU A 205 -70.83 4.22 30.96
N ARG A 206 -70.46 3.62 29.83
CA ARG A 206 -71.38 2.86 28.99
C ARG A 206 -71.94 1.66 29.74
N ASP A 207 -71.10 0.89 30.42
CA ASP A 207 -71.52 -0.30 31.18
C ASP A 207 -72.48 0.10 32.32
N ARG A 208 -72.24 1.23 32.98
CA ARG A 208 -73.14 1.81 33.97
C ARG A 208 -74.49 2.21 33.36
N ALA A 209 -74.50 2.88 32.21
CA ALA A 209 -75.72 3.29 31.52
C ALA A 209 -76.53 2.08 31.03
N VAL A 210 -75.86 1.07 30.45
CA VAL A 210 -76.48 -0.20 30.06
C VAL A 210 -77.07 -0.89 31.28
N GLY A 211 -76.34 -0.96 32.40
CA GLY A 211 -76.83 -1.52 33.66
C GLY A 211 -78.09 -0.79 34.18
N GLN A 212 -78.14 0.54 34.08
CA GLN A 212 -79.35 1.32 34.41
C GLN A 212 -80.52 1.00 33.46
N ILE A 213 -80.29 0.94 32.15
CA ILE A 213 -81.31 0.61 31.14
C ILE A 213 -81.85 -0.81 31.38
N THR A 214 -80.97 -1.79 31.60
CA THR A 214 -81.38 -3.17 31.91
C THR A 214 -82.16 -3.25 33.22
N GLY A 215 -81.74 -2.53 34.25
CA GLY A 215 -82.50 -2.42 35.51
C GLY A 215 -83.90 -1.83 35.30
N LEU A 216 -84.00 -0.73 34.56
CA LEU A 216 -85.29 -0.11 34.21
C LEU A 216 -86.17 -1.04 33.36
N GLN A 217 -85.59 -1.73 32.37
CA GLN A 217 -86.31 -2.70 31.54
C GLN A 217 -86.83 -3.88 32.37
N ALA A 218 -86.06 -4.39 33.34
CA ALA A 218 -86.51 -5.44 34.25
C ALA A 218 -87.68 -4.96 35.13
N THR A 219 -87.63 -3.71 35.63
CA THR A 219 -88.76 -3.13 36.37
C THR A 219 -90.00 -2.97 35.50
N LEU A 220 -89.86 -2.51 34.25
CA LEU A 220 -90.96 -2.41 33.29
C LEU A 220 -91.57 -3.78 32.99
N GLN A 221 -90.76 -4.81 32.70
CA GLN A 221 -91.25 -6.17 32.48
C GLN A 221 -91.96 -6.78 33.70
N SER A 222 -91.47 -6.49 34.91
CA SER A 222 -92.16 -6.89 36.15
C SER A 222 -93.51 -6.20 36.34
N LEU A 223 -93.66 -4.96 35.86
CA LEU A 223 -94.93 -4.21 35.87
C LEU A 223 -95.88 -4.68 34.75
N GLU A 224 -95.34 -4.98 33.56
CA GLU A 224 -96.08 -5.49 32.39
C GLU A 224 -96.52 -6.95 32.56
N SER A 225 -95.92 -7.72 33.46
CA SER A 225 -96.35 -9.09 33.81
C SER A 225 -97.76 -9.16 34.43
N GLY A 226 -98.43 -8.03 34.65
CA GLY A 226 -99.86 -7.92 34.97
C GLY A 226 -100.78 -7.47 33.82
N SER A 227 -100.27 -7.24 32.60
CA SER A 227 -101.04 -6.78 31.44
C SER A 227 -100.61 -7.50 30.17
N ASN A 228 -101.32 -8.58 29.84
CA ASN A 228 -101.15 -9.32 28.60
C ASN A 228 -101.67 -8.47 27.42
N ILE A 229 -100.77 -7.83 26.68
CA ILE A 229 -101.01 -7.42 25.29
C ILE A 229 -99.79 -7.80 24.45
N HIS A 230 -100.00 -8.84 23.64
CA HIS A 230 -99.14 -9.29 22.56
C HIS A 230 -98.98 -8.21 21.48
N ILE A 231 -97.75 -7.74 21.24
CA ILE A 231 -97.38 -6.93 20.08
C ILE A 231 -96.25 -7.66 19.33
N PRO A 232 -96.38 -7.87 18.01
CA PRO A 232 -95.62 -8.86 17.27
C PRO A 232 -94.17 -8.44 17.02
N VAL A 233 -93.32 -9.45 17.02
CA VAL A 233 -91.93 -9.43 16.58
C VAL A 233 -91.85 -9.05 15.10
N THR A 234 -91.38 -7.86 14.78
CA THR A 234 -90.82 -7.56 13.46
C THR A 234 -89.35 -7.95 13.49
N ARG A 235 -89.05 -9.21 13.14
CA ARG A 235 -87.70 -9.62 12.73
C ARG A 235 -87.36 -8.87 11.44
N ALA A 236 -86.82 -7.66 11.56
CA ALA A 236 -85.99 -7.10 10.50
C ALA A 236 -84.69 -7.89 10.50
N GLY A 237 -84.63 -8.94 9.67
CA GLY A 237 -83.42 -9.71 9.46
C GLY A 237 -82.34 -8.83 8.86
N HIS A 238 -81.45 -8.29 9.70
CA HIS A 238 -80.11 -7.93 9.26
C HIS A 238 -79.33 -9.23 9.13
N ARG A 239 -79.32 -9.75 7.90
CA ARG A 239 -78.32 -10.70 7.45
C ARG A 239 -76.98 -9.95 7.50
N CYS A 240 -76.18 -10.18 8.53
CA CYS A 240 -74.75 -9.90 8.44
C CYS A 240 -74.19 -10.87 7.41
N GLU A 241 -74.14 -10.44 6.15
CA GLU A 241 -73.23 -11.07 5.20
C GLU A 241 -71.83 -10.85 5.76
N ARG A 242 -71.13 -11.95 6.02
CA ARG A 242 -69.68 -11.92 6.12
C ARG A 242 -69.18 -11.56 4.72
N GLU A 243 -69.02 -10.26 4.46
CA GLU A 243 -68.22 -9.79 3.35
C GLU A 243 -66.75 -10.09 3.67
N ASP A 244 -66.36 -11.35 3.46
CA ASP A 244 -64.97 -11.73 3.28
C ASP A 244 -64.49 -11.12 1.95
N GLY A 245 -64.18 -9.81 1.94
CA GLY A 245 -63.65 -9.19 0.73
C GLY A 245 -63.60 -7.66 0.62
N ILE A 246 -64.11 -6.87 1.56
CA ILE A 246 -63.98 -5.41 1.45
C ILE A 246 -62.79 -4.91 2.27
N GLU A 247 -61.68 -4.74 1.56
CA GLU A 247 -60.45 -4.13 2.05
C GLU A 247 -60.74 -2.72 2.58
N GLY A 248 -60.55 -2.51 3.90
CA GLY A 248 -60.86 -1.24 4.54
C GLY A 248 -59.96 -0.09 4.05
N PRO A 249 -60.36 1.19 4.21
CA PRO A 249 -59.58 2.33 3.73
C PRO A 249 -58.13 2.34 4.25
N SER A 250 -57.91 1.82 5.47
CA SER A 250 -56.58 1.66 6.06
C SER A 250 -55.76 0.52 5.43
N GLN A 251 -56.39 -0.55 4.96
CA GLN A 251 -55.72 -1.68 4.30
C GLN A 251 -55.37 -1.33 2.85
N ARG A 252 -56.25 -0.60 2.16
CA ARG A 252 -56.02 -0.06 0.80
C ARG A 252 -54.83 0.89 0.76
N ALA A 253 -54.71 1.77 1.76
CA ALA A 253 -53.56 2.69 1.88
C ALA A 253 -52.22 1.96 2.08
N VAL A 254 -52.20 0.82 2.79
CA VAL A 254 -50.99 0.01 2.99
C VAL A 254 -50.59 -0.71 1.70
N ARG A 255 -51.56 -1.15 0.89
CA ARG A 255 -51.32 -1.79 -0.41
C ARG A 255 -50.77 -0.78 -1.43
N GLU A 256 -51.40 0.39 -1.54
CA GLU A 256 -50.93 1.47 -2.42
C GLU A 256 -49.53 1.99 -2.03
N ALA A 257 -49.22 2.05 -0.73
CA ALA A 257 -47.88 2.40 -0.24
C ALA A 257 -46.82 1.32 -0.55
N ARG A 258 -47.21 0.05 -0.68
CA ARG A 258 -46.31 -1.03 -1.11
C ARG A 258 -46.08 -1.02 -2.62
N GLU A 259 -47.12 -0.71 -3.41
CA GLU A 259 -47.03 -0.63 -4.88
C GLU A 259 -46.25 0.62 -5.35
N GLN A 260 -46.34 1.75 -4.63
CA GLN A 260 -45.54 2.95 -4.91
C GLN A 260 -44.05 2.80 -4.56
N LYS A 261 -43.68 1.85 -3.69
CA LYS A 261 -42.28 1.63 -3.27
C LYS A 261 -41.47 0.75 -4.24
N VAL A 262 -42.12 0.24 -5.30
CA VAL A 262 -41.47 -0.62 -6.32
C VAL A 262 -40.83 0.20 -7.46
N CYS A 263 -41.06 1.51 -7.53
CA CYS A 263 -40.50 2.37 -8.58
C CYS A 263 -39.75 3.59 -8.02
N SER A 264 -38.68 3.38 -7.25
CA SER A 264 -37.65 4.42 -7.08
C SER A 264 -36.34 3.85 -6.51
N GLY A 265 -35.45 3.42 -7.39
CA GLY A 265 -34.03 3.74 -7.27
C GLY A 265 -33.17 2.96 -6.27
N ASP A 266 -33.32 1.64 -6.18
CA ASP A 266 -32.17 0.82 -5.74
C ASP A 266 -31.29 0.56 -6.97
N SER A 267 -30.14 1.24 -6.99
CA SER A 267 -29.03 0.94 -7.88
C SER A 267 -28.56 -0.49 -7.58
N ASP A 268 -28.68 -1.39 -8.56
CA ASP A 268 -28.00 -2.69 -8.49
C ASP A 268 -26.52 -2.46 -8.14
N PHE A 269 -26.00 -3.26 -7.20
CA PHE A 269 -24.59 -3.22 -6.84
C PHE A 269 -23.75 -3.58 -8.08
N PRO A 270 -22.68 -2.84 -8.39
CA PRO A 270 -21.84 -3.14 -9.55
C PRO A 270 -21.24 -4.53 -9.41
N GLU A 271 -21.30 -5.32 -10.48
CA GLU A 271 -20.65 -6.63 -10.53
C GLU A 271 -19.13 -6.46 -10.32
N ASP A 272 -18.60 -7.19 -9.34
CA ASP A 272 -17.19 -7.19 -8.97
C ASP A 272 -16.37 -7.94 -10.04
N ILE A 273 -16.06 -7.26 -11.14
CA ILE A 273 -15.32 -7.82 -12.28
C ILE A 273 -13.81 -7.49 -12.17
N GLN A 274 -13.36 -6.75 -11.16
CA GLN A 274 -11.95 -6.37 -11.02
C GLN A 274 -11.20 -7.29 -10.06
N VAL A 275 -10.70 -8.40 -10.62
CA VAL A 275 -9.57 -9.11 -10.00
C VAL A 275 -8.37 -8.16 -10.02
N ASN A 276 -7.90 -7.75 -8.84
CA ASN A 276 -6.76 -6.86 -8.68
C ASN A 276 -5.51 -7.43 -9.42
N PRO A 277 -5.01 -6.74 -10.47
CA PRO A 277 -3.92 -7.25 -11.31
C PRO A 277 -2.57 -7.38 -10.56
N TYR A 278 -2.47 -6.85 -9.34
CA TYR A 278 -1.30 -6.99 -8.48
C TYR A 278 -1.33 -8.26 -7.60
N LEU A 279 -2.47 -8.95 -7.47
CA LEU A 279 -2.55 -10.21 -6.72
C LEU A 279 -1.75 -11.35 -7.36
N ALA A 280 -1.62 -11.35 -8.69
CA ALA A 280 -0.81 -12.34 -9.41
C ALA A 280 0.70 -12.17 -9.14
N ARG A 281 1.17 -10.95 -8.89
CA ARG A 281 2.60 -10.64 -8.67
C ARG A 281 3.09 -10.96 -7.26
N ALA A 282 2.19 -11.03 -6.28
CA ALA A 282 2.53 -11.37 -4.90
C ALA A 282 3.00 -12.84 -4.74
N LYS A 283 2.62 -13.74 -5.66
CA LYS A 283 2.99 -15.16 -5.58
C LYS A 283 4.30 -15.51 -6.29
N GLU A 284 4.85 -14.61 -7.11
CA GLU A 284 6.02 -14.93 -7.96
C GLU A 284 7.37 -14.59 -7.32
N CYS A 285 7.39 -13.93 -6.15
CA CYS A 285 8.63 -13.51 -5.49
C CYS A 285 8.65 -13.85 -4.00
N VAL A 286 8.46 -15.14 -3.67
CA VAL A 286 8.83 -15.68 -2.35
C VAL A 286 9.83 -16.81 -2.53
N ARG A 287 11.01 -16.44 -3.03
CA ARG A 287 12.23 -17.08 -2.51
C ARG A 287 12.79 -16.08 -1.50
N PRO A 288 12.65 -16.32 -0.19
CA PRO A 288 13.37 -15.53 0.78
C PRO A 288 14.85 -15.65 0.44
N LEU A 289 15.47 -14.54 0.06
CA LEU A 289 16.91 -14.43 0.11
C LEU A 289 17.22 -14.62 1.60
N LYS A 290 17.68 -15.81 1.99
CA LYS A 290 17.94 -16.13 3.40
C LYS A 290 19.07 -15.21 3.88
N SER A 291 18.69 -14.07 4.46
CA SER A 291 19.59 -13.16 5.16
C SER A 291 20.08 -13.88 6.43
N GLY A 292 21.40 -13.87 6.65
CA GLY A 292 22.03 -14.47 7.84
C GLY A 292 22.59 -15.89 7.67
N ILE A 293 22.78 -16.41 6.46
CA ILE A 293 23.45 -17.72 6.26
C ILE A 293 24.94 -17.59 5.94
N TYR A 294 25.37 -16.47 5.38
CA TYR A 294 26.72 -16.32 4.87
C TYR A 294 27.50 -15.37 5.78
N ARG A 295 28.33 -15.94 6.64
CA ARG A 295 29.31 -15.21 7.46
C ARG A 295 30.66 -15.27 6.79
N LEU A 296 31.32 -14.12 6.62
CA LEU A 296 32.68 -14.08 6.08
C LEU A 296 33.65 -14.65 7.13
N SER A 297 34.11 -15.89 6.92
CA SER A 297 34.99 -16.56 7.88
C SER A 297 36.48 -16.32 7.61
N ASN A 298 36.89 -16.25 6.34
CA ASN A 298 38.28 -16.07 5.91
C ASN A 298 38.34 -15.48 4.50
N THR A 299 39.34 -14.65 4.23
CA THR A 299 39.72 -14.18 2.89
C THR A 299 41.09 -14.73 2.54
N LEU A 300 41.18 -15.52 1.47
CA LEU A 300 42.43 -16.18 1.06
C LEU A 300 43.06 -15.41 -0.10
N LYS A 301 44.25 -14.86 0.13
CA LYS A 301 45.02 -14.12 -0.87
C LYS A 301 45.91 -15.13 -1.60
N VAL A 302 45.58 -15.49 -2.84
CA VAL A 302 46.23 -16.59 -3.56
C VAL A 302 47.56 -16.16 -4.22
N HIS A 303 47.76 -14.87 -4.49
CA HIS A 303 49.01 -14.38 -5.09
C HIS A 303 49.38 -12.98 -4.60
N ASP A 304 50.66 -12.83 -4.22
CA ASP A 304 51.29 -11.56 -3.81
C ASP A 304 52.36 -11.06 -4.81
N LEU A 305 52.55 -11.75 -5.93
CA LEU A 305 53.51 -11.39 -6.97
C LEU A 305 52.85 -11.48 -8.35
N ALA A 306 53.21 -10.55 -9.24
CA ALA A 306 52.83 -10.63 -10.63
C ALA A 306 53.44 -11.89 -11.26
N VAL A 307 52.61 -12.68 -11.93
CA VAL A 307 53.09 -13.73 -12.83
C VAL A 307 53.88 -13.04 -13.94
N SER A 308 55.17 -13.35 -14.04
CA SER A 308 56.09 -12.86 -15.08
C SER A 308 55.62 -13.24 -16.48
#